data_AF-Q73Y25-F1
#
_entry.id   AF-Q73Y25-F1
#
_cell.length_a   1.000
_cell.length_b   1.000
_cell.length_c   1.000
_cell.angle_alpha   90.00
_cell.angle_beta   90.00
_cell.angle_gamma   90.00
#
_symmetry.space_group_name_H-M   'P 1'
#
loop_
_entity.id
_entity.type
_entity.pdbx_description
1 polymer ?
#
loop_
_entity_poly.entity_id
_entity_poly.type
_entity_poly.pdbx_seq_one_letter_code
_entity_poly.pdbx_strand_id
1 'polypeptide(L)'
;MRTARLLAVLAALLTVGLSAGLLAPPAGAQPPLRLSDYLTDTAGVLSDSGRKAITTAVDKLYTDRHIRLWVVYVDTFSGQTATRWAQDTLRTSDLGDYDALLAVATTDRAYAFLVPPTIRGVNQSRVEALRHNKIEPALHDGDWSGAAVAAATGLDTAPGSSGRVILLATLAALLVAVMALLLVMRYRGRRRRAAALAAARRLDPTDLDALAALPLPTLDDLSRALVVDVDNALRTSANELDLAVAEFGDQRTQPFTQAVTNAKAALSQAFTVRQQLDDGMPETPAQRRELLTQVIVSAARADRELESQTEAFESLRDLVINAPSRLDGLTQQYVELTARIGPAEQQLAALHNEFSAAALTSVSGNVTAAKERLAFADRNIGTARELAGQAVSGQQGRLVDAVRAAESALGQARSLLDAVDHAAGDIRHAIDQLPSAMADIENDIKRAAELLAATRDTKSGHAAELAAARDAATRAVEGARAGAPDDPLGAFGS
;
A
#
# COMPACT_ATOMS: atom_id res chain seq x y z
N MET A 1 -52.30 94.09 7.88
CA MET A 1 -51.32 94.57 6.89
C MET A 1 -51.07 93.41 5.94
N ARG A 2 -51.72 93.44 4.77
CA ARG A 2 -51.26 94.07 3.52
C ARG A 2 -50.48 93.03 2.70
N THR A 3 -51.09 92.51 1.64
CA THR A 3 -50.89 92.91 0.21
C THR A 3 -49.93 91.92 -0.47
N ALA A 4 -50.01 91.55 -1.74
CA ALA A 4 -50.69 92.06 -2.94
C ALA A 4 -50.84 90.84 -3.89
N ARG A 5 -51.93 90.57 -4.63
CA ARG A 5 -52.56 91.33 -5.73
C ARG A 5 -51.58 91.79 -6.81
N LEU A 6 -52.03 91.60 -8.06
CA LEU A 6 -51.78 92.32 -9.33
C LEU A 6 -51.56 91.26 -10.42
N LEU A 7 -52.30 91.16 -11.52
CA LEU A 7 -53.24 92.02 -12.24
C LEU A 7 -53.96 91.05 -13.22
N ALA A 8 -55.28 90.84 -13.16
CA ALA A 8 -56.29 91.58 -13.94
C ALA A 8 -55.77 92.01 -15.33
N VAL A 9 -56.43 91.64 -16.42
CA VAL A 9 -57.38 92.56 -17.05
C VAL A 9 -58.22 91.86 -18.14
N LEU A 10 -59.48 92.32 -18.20
CA LEU A 10 -60.49 92.33 -19.25
C LEU A 10 -61.53 91.19 -19.35
N ALA A 11 -62.63 91.47 -18.64
CA ALA A 11 -63.99 91.03 -18.91
C ALA A 11 -64.57 91.64 -20.21
N ALA A 12 -65.56 90.96 -20.78
CA ALA A 12 -66.93 91.47 -21.04
C ALA A 12 -67.49 91.00 -22.39
N LEU A 13 -68.65 90.33 -22.34
CA LEU A 13 -69.87 90.50 -23.16
C LEU A 13 -70.76 89.24 -22.98
N LEU A 14 -71.69 89.25 -22.02
CA LEU A 14 -73.12 89.56 -22.18
C LEU A 14 -73.91 88.57 -23.06
N THR A 15 -74.63 87.68 -22.36
CA THR A 15 -76.07 87.36 -22.50
C THR A 15 -76.66 87.08 -23.89
N VAL A 16 -77.21 85.87 -24.09
CA VAL A 16 -78.62 85.60 -24.47
C VAL A 16 -78.87 84.09 -24.29
N GLY A 17 -80.04 83.72 -23.75
CA GLY A 17 -80.72 82.49 -24.19
C GLY A 17 -81.05 81.44 -23.14
N LEU A 18 -82.06 81.71 -22.31
CA LEU A 18 -82.81 80.69 -21.58
C LEU A 18 -83.69 79.90 -22.59
N SER A 19 -83.45 78.60 -22.78
CA SER A 19 -84.48 77.68 -23.31
C SER A 19 -84.18 76.24 -22.90
N ALA A 20 -85.21 75.59 -22.38
CA ALA A 20 -85.21 74.26 -21.77
C ALA A 20 -85.03 73.14 -22.80
N GLY A 21 -84.37 72.06 -22.37
CA GLY A 21 -84.35 70.79 -23.09
C GLY A 21 -83.56 69.73 -22.32
N LEU A 22 -84.27 68.72 -21.81
CA LEU A 22 -83.70 67.43 -21.41
C LEU A 22 -82.86 66.89 -22.57
N LEU A 23 -81.54 66.93 -22.44
CA LEU A 23 -80.60 66.27 -23.34
C LEU A 23 -79.58 65.54 -22.48
N ALA A 24 -79.69 64.21 -22.48
CA ALA A 24 -78.55 63.35 -22.18
C ALA A 24 -77.37 63.82 -23.04
N PRO A 25 -76.15 63.97 -22.49
CA PRO A 25 -75.00 64.28 -23.32
C PRO A 25 -74.88 63.19 -24.40
N PRO A 26 -74.71 63.55 -25.68
CA PRO A 26 -74.39 62.56 -26.68
C PRO A 26 -73.11 61.85 -26.23
N ALA A 27 -73.09 60.52 -26.36
CA ALA A 27 -71.90 59.70 -26.17
C ALA A 27 -70.82 60.18 -27.15
N GLY A 28 -70.03 61.16 -26.69
CA GLY A 28 -68.90 61.72 -27.40
C GLY A 28 -67.70 60.83 -27.17
N ALA A 29 -67.05 60.45 -28.27
CA ALA A 29 -65.71 59.90 -28.32
C ALA A 29 -64.78 60.47 -27.21
N GLN A 30 -64.25 59.61 -26.33
CA GLN A 30 -63.35 59.98 -25.23
C GLN A 30 -61.86 59.88 -25.67
N PRO A 31 -61.13 61.01 -25.81
CA PRO A 31 -59.72 60.99 -26.22
C PRO A 31 -58.83 60.39 -25.11
N PRO A 32 -57.60 59.94 -25.44
CA PRO A 32 -56.62 59.52 -24.45
C PRO A 32 -56.48 60.58 -23.34
N LEU A 33 -56.52 60.15 -22.09
CA LEU A 33 -56.54 61.02 -20.91
C LEU A 33 -55.38 60.72 -19.98
N ARG A 34 -54.99 61.71 -19.18
CA ARG A 34 -53.95 61.53 -18.16
C ARG A 34 -54.52 60.78 -16.96
N LEU A 35 -53.98 59.59 -16.68
CA LEU A 35 -54.37 58.78 -15.53
C LEU A 35 -53.74 59.36 -14.26
N SER A 36 -54.58 59.70 -13.28
CA SER A 36 -54.14 60.22 -11.98
C SER A 36 -54.18 59.15 -10.87
N ASP A 37 -55.03 58.14 -11.05
CA ASP A 37 -55.22 57.03 -10.13
C ASP A 37 -55.11 55.68 -10.86
N TYR A 38 -54.76 54.61 -10.13
CA TYR A 38 -54.64 53.25 -10.69
C TYR A 38 -55.94 52.70 -11.27
N LEU A 39 -57.09 53.26 -10.89
CA LEU A 39 -58.40 52.90 -11.41
C LEU A 39 -59.14 54.16 -11.87
N THR A 40 -59.45 54.25 -13.16
CA THR A 40 -60.27 55.32 -13.74
C THR A 40 -61.50 54.70 -14.43
N ASP A 41 -62.71 55.05 -13.97
CA ASP A 41 -63.98 54.55 -14.52
C ASP A 41 -64.83 55.72 -15.01
N THR A 42 -64.64 56.12 -16.27
CA THR A 42 -65.40 57.20 -16.91
C THR A 42 -66.72 56.67 -17.50
N ALA A 43 -66.76 55.38 -17.86
CA ALA A 43 -67.95 54.70 -18.38
C ALA A 43 -68.99 54.36 -17.29
N GLY A 44 -68.62 54.43 -16.02
CA GLY A 44 -69.51 54.16 -14.88
C GLY A 44 -69.96 52.70 -14.78
N VAL A 45 -69.14 51.75 -15.25
CA VAL A 45 -69.51 50.33 -15.33
C VAL A 45 -69.20 49.52 -14.07
N LEU A 46 -68.46 50.09 -13.11
CA LEU A 46 -68.04 49.37 -11.91
C LEU A 46 -68.97 49.62 -10.72
N SER A 47 -69.35 48.52 -10.06
CA SER A 47 -69.94 48.55 -8.72
C SER A 47 -68.88 48.86 -7.64
N ASP A 48 -69.31 49.30 -6.46
CA ASP A 48 -68.40 49.58 -5.34
C ASP A 48 -67.59 48.35 -4.92
N SER A 49 -68.19 47.15 -4.96
CA SER A 49 -67.50 45.88 -4.74
C SER A 49 -66.45 45.59 -5.82
N GLY A 50 -66.77 45.90 -7.09
CA GLY A 50 -65.86 45.73 -8.22
C GLY A 50 -64.63 46.65 -8.09
N ARG A 51 -64.83 47.93 -7.75
CA ARG A 51 -63.73 48.89 -7.53
C ARG A 51 -62.79 48.39 -6.43
N LYS A 52 -63.34 47.96 -5.29
CA LYS A 52 -62.55 47.46 -4.14
C LYS A 52 -61.74 46.21 -4.51
N ALA A 53 -62.32 45.28 -5.28
CA ALA A 53 -61.64 44.08 -5.72
C ALA A 53 -60.43 44.39 -6.62
N ILE A 54 -60.60 45.32 -7.58
CA ILE A 54 -59.52 45.76 -8.46
C ILE A 54 -58.40 46.43 -7.64
N THR A 55 -58.74 47.40 -6.78
CA THR A 55 -57.75 48.08 -5.93
C THR A 55 -56.94 47.08 -5.09
N THR A 56 -57.61 46.12 -4.46
CA THR A 56 -56.93 45.07 -3.65
C THR A 56 -55.96 44.24 -4.50
N ALA A 57 -56.35 43.87 -5.71
CA ALA A 57 -55.51 43.06 -6.60
C ALA A 57 -54.31 43.84 -7.14
N VAL A 58 -54.50 45.13 -7.49
CA VAL A 58 -53.43 46.03 -7.94
C VAL A 58 -52.43 46.31 -6.81
N ASP A 59 -52.92 46.60 -5.60
CA ASP A 59 -52.07 46.85 -4.42
C ASP A 59 -51.24 45.62 -4.05
N LYS A 60 -51.83 44.43 -4.14
CA LYS A 60 -51.11 43.17 -3.94
C LYS A 60 -50.01 42.99 -4.98
N LEU A 61 -50.33 43.18 -6.26
CA LEU A 61 -49.35 43.06 -7.35
C LEU A 61 -48.16 44.02 -7.14
N TYR A 62 -48.44 45.25 -6.71
CA TYR A 62 -47.38 46.20 -6.37
C TYR A 62 -46.57 45.75 -5.16
N THR A 63 -47.21 45.26 -4.10
CA THR A 63 -46.54 44.76 -2.90
C THR A 63 -45.60 43.58 -3.21
N ASP A 64 -46.10 42.61 -3.97
CA ASP A 64 -45.38 41.35 -4.20
C ASP A 64 -44.29 41.49 -5.27
N ARG A 65 -44.55 42.30 -6.31
CA ARG A 65 -43.71 42.33 -7.52
C ARG A 65 -43.20 43.72 -7.90
N HIS A 66 -43.64 44.77 -7.22
CA HIS A 66 -43.35 46.18 -7.55
C HIS A 66 -43.80 46.54 -8.98
N ILE A 67 -44.84 45.87 -9.48
CA ILE A 67 -45.48 46.15 -10.78
C ILE A 67 -46.71 47.02 -10.52
N ARG A 68 -46.83 48.13 -11.24
CA ARG A 68 -47.99 49.03 -11.14
C ARG A 68 -48.96 48.74 -12.29
N LEU A 69 -50.16 48.24 -11.99
CA LEU A 69 -51.19 48.03 -13.01
C LEU A 69 -52.21 49.16 -12.98
N TRP A 70 -52.34 49.85 -14.10
CA TRP A 70 -53.30 50.91 -14.34
C TRP A 70 -54.50 50.35 -15.10
N VAL A 71 -55.71 50.64 -14.65
CA VAL A 71 -56.95 50.13 -15.22
C VAL A 71 -57.87 51.30 -15.59
N VAL A 72 -58.31 51.35 -16.85
CA VAL A 72 -59.17 52.42 -17.36
C VAL A 72 -60.36 51.88 -18.13
N TYR A 73 -61.56 52.36 -17.77
CA TYR A 73 -62.83 52.07 -18.44
C TYR A 73 -63.39 53.32 -19.10
N VAL A 74 -63.60 53.26 -20.41
CA VAL A 74 -64.15 54.32 -21.26
C VAL A 74 -65.30 53.79 -22.10
N ASP A 75 -66.14 54.66 -22.62
CA ASP A 75 -67.28 54.23 -23.45
C ASP A 75 -66.79 53.77 -24.84
N THR A 76 -65.94 54.57 -25.48
CA THR A 76 -65.38 54.32 -26.82
C THR A 76 -63.93 54.82 -26.91
N PHE A 77 -63.15 54.29 -27.86
CA PHE A 77 -61.76 54.73 -28.09
C PHE A 77 -61.62 55.86 -29.12
N SER A 78 -62.66 56.64 -29.36
CA SER A 78 -62.63 57.79 -30.29
C SER A 78 -62.20 57.43 -31.72
N GLY A 79 -62.63 56.27 -32.21
CA GLY A 79 -62.28 55.77 -33.56
C GLY A 79 -60.83 55.28 -33.71
N GLN A 80 -60.06 55.21 -32.61
CA GLN A 80 -58.73 54.62 -32.59
C GLN A 80 -58.79 53.12 -32.29
N THR A 81 -57.74 52.38 -32.69
CA THR A 81 -57.57 51.00 -32.23
C THR A 81 -57.23 51.00 -30.75
N ALA A 82 -57.70 49.98 -30.01
CA ALA A 82 -57.46 49.87 -28.57
C ALA A 82 -55.97 49.97 -28.20
N THR A 83 -55.10 49.31 -28.97
CA THR A 83 -53.64 49.35 -28.77
C THR A 83 -53.08 50.76 -28.93
N ARG A 84 -53.51 51.50 -29.95
CA ARG A 84 -53.02 52.86 -30.20
C ARG A 84 -53.48 53.82 -29.11
N TRP A 85 -54.76 53.73 -28.73
CA TRP A 85 -55.33 54.53 -27.65
C TRP A 85 -54.60 54.29 -26.32
N ALA A 86 -54.30 53.02 -26.00
CA ALA A 86 -53.57 52.65 -24.78
C ALA A 86 -52.10 53.11 -24.81
N GLN A 87 -51.42 53.05 -25.96
CA GLN A 87 -50.06 53.57 -26.12
C GLN A 87 -50.00 55.10 -25.94
N ASP A 88 -50.97 55.82 -26.49
CA ASP A 88 -51.05 57.27 -26.34
C ASP A 88 -51.36 57.64 -24.87
N THR A 89 -52.23 56.87 -24.19
CA THR A 89 -52.53 57.02 -22.76
C THR A 89 -51.31 56.79 -21.86
N LEU A 90 -50.50 55.75 -22.13
CA LEU A 90 -49.24 55.50 -21.42
C LEU A 90 -48.29 56.70 -21.53
N ARG A 91 -48.15 57.27 -22.75
CA ARG A 91 -47.29 58.43 -23.00
C ARG A 91 -47.79 59.70 -22.34
N THR A 92 -49.09 60.00 -22.46
CA THR A 92 -49.70 61.19 -21.84
C THR A 92 -49.65 61.12 -20.30
N SER A 93 -49.60 59.92 -19.74
CA SER A 93 -49.57 59.70 -18.29
C SER A 93 -48.16 59.50 -17.72
N ASP A 94 -47.10 59.64 -18.55
CA ASP A 94 -45.69 59.42 -18.16
C ASP A 94 -45.45 58.06 -17.47
N LEU A 95 -46.15 57.01 -17.92
CA LEU A 95 -46.02 55.67 -17.37
C LEU A 95 -44.73 54.98 -17.85
N GLY A 96 -43.98 54.43 -16.91
CA GLY A 96 -42.62 53.92 -17.10
C GLY A 96 -42.50 52.40 -17.24
N ASP A 97 -41.27 51.91 -17.11
CA ASP A 97 -40.86 50.54 -17.44
C ASP A 97 -41.46 49.42 -16.56
N TYR A 98 -42.19 49.78 -15.50
CA TYR A 98 -42.84 48.84 -14.57
C TYR A 98 -44.37 49.03 -14.51
N ASP A 99 -44.91 49.81 -15.46
CA ASP A 99 -46.31 50.21 -15.48
C ASP A 99 -47.06 49.44 -16.57
N ALA A 100 -47.93 48.53 -16.16
CA ALA A 100 -48.85 47.85 -17.05
C ALA A 100 -50.16 48.65 -17.18
N LEU A 101 -50.80 48.61 -18.35
CA LEU A 101 -52.08 49.27 -18.60
C LEU A 101 -53.10 48.28 -19.14
N LEU A 102 -54.27 48.22 -18.52
CA LEU A 102 -55.49 47.59 -19.03
C LEU A 102 -56.51 48.68 -19.38
N ALA A 103 -56.75 48.88 -20.67
CA ALA A 103 -57.75 49.81 -21.18
C ALA A 103 -58.93 49.05 -21.79
N VAL A 104 -60.16 49.41 -21.40
CA VAL A 104 -61.38 48.73 -21.85
C VAL A 104 -62.39 49.76 -22.34
N ALA A 105 -62.80 49.64 -23.61
CA ALA A 105 -63.92 50.37 -24.20
C ALA A 105 -65.18 49.51 -24.14
N THR A 106 -66.15 49.93 -23.33
CA THR A 106 -67.32 49.12 -22.95
C THR A 106 -68.36 49.06 -24.07
N THR A 107 -68.55 50.15 -24.81
CA THR A 107 -69.50 50.21 -25.94
C THR A 107 -68.91 49.57 -27.20
N ASP A 108 -67.64 49.83 -27.49
CA ASP A 108 -66.94 49.28 -28.66
C ASP A 108 -66.54 47.79 -28.49
N ARG A 109 -66.70 47.23 -27.27
CA ARG A 109 -66.22 45.89 -26.88
C ARG A 109 -64.78 45.62 -27.29
N ALA A 110 -63.94 46.65 -27.16
CA ALA A 110 -62.53 46.59 -27.49
C ALA A 110 -61.69 46.79 -26.23
N TYR A 111 -60.53 46.14 -26.15
CA TYR A 111 -59.62 46.31 -25.03
C TYR A 111 -58.16 46.24 -25.49
N ALA A 112 -57.27 46.80 -24.67
CA ALA A 112 -55.84 46.67 -24.82
C ALA A 112 -55.20 46.38 -23.46
N PHE A 113 -54.31 45.39 -23.44
CA PHE A 113 -53.50 45.05 -22.28
C PHE A 113 -52.03 45.19 -22.66
N LEU A 114 -51.38 46.23 -22.15
CA LEU A 114 -49.99 46.57 -22.45
C LEU A 114 -49.13 46.32 -21.21
N VAL A 115 -48.10 45.50 -21.37
CA VAL A 115 -47.14 45.15 -20.32
C VAL A 115 -45.73 45.40 -20.86
N PRO A 116 -44.92 46.28 -20.25
CA PRO A 116 -43.55 46.53 -20.69
C PRO A 116 -42.67 45.27 -20.63
N PRO A 117 -41.80 45.01 -21.63
CA PRO A 117 -40.90 43.84 -21.65
C PRO A 117 -39.78 43.91 -20.61
N THR A 118 -39.60 45.08 -20.00
CA THR A 118 -38.64 45.37 -18.93
C THR A 118 -38.99 44.72 -17.59
N ILE A 119 -40.24 44.27 -17.41
CA ILE A 119 -40.70 43.61 -16.19
C ILE A 119 -40.10 42.19 -16.09
N ARG A 120 -39.14 42.00 -15.19
CA ARG A 120 -38.45 40.71 -15.01
C ARG A 120 -39.43 39.62 -14.53
N GLY A 121 -39.41 38.48 -15.23
CA GLY A 121 -40.23 37.31 -14.89
C GLY A 121 -41.61 37.27 -15.55
N VAL A 122 -41.95 38.26 -16.38
CA VAL A 122 -43.15 38.27 -17.23
C VAL A 122 -42.68 38.24 -18.68
N ASN A 123 -42.86 37.10 -19.38
CA ASN A 123 -42.51 36.98 -20.79
C ASN A 123 -43.74 37.21 -21.68
N GLN A 124 -43.52 37.55 -22.95
CA GLN A 124 -44.59 37.87 -23.90
C GLN A 124 -45.58 36.71 -24.08
N SER A 125 -45.12 35.46 -24.07
CA SER A 125 -46.00 34.29 -24.18
C SER A 125 -46.93 34.11 -22.98
N ARG A 126 -46.49 34.48 -21.77
CA ARG A 126 -47.32 34.48 -20.56
C ARG A 126 -48.33 35.62 -20.58
N VAL A 127 -47.94 36.82 -21.02
CA VAL A 127 -48.87 37.95 -21.20
C VAL A 127 -49.97 37.57 -22.19
N GLU A 128 -49.58 36.90 -23.28
CA GLU A 128 -50.52 36.45 -24.31
C GLU A 128 -51.46 35.34 -23.82
N ALA A 129 -50.93 34.39 -23.04
CA ALA A 129 -51.74 33.36 -22.39
C ALA A 129 -52.71 33.96 -21.35
N LEU A 130 -52.28 34.99 -20.61
CA LEU A 130 -53.13 35.70 -19.66
C LEU A 130 -54.26 36.45 -20.37
N ARG A 131 -53.92 37.11 -21.48
CA ARG A 131 -54.85 37.83 -22.36
C ARG A 131 -55.97 36.90 -22.85
N HIS A 132 -55.62 35.80 -23.51
CA HIS A 132 -56.59 34.90 -24.13
C HIS A 132 -57.37 34.02 -23.13
N ASN A 133 -56.72 33.55 -22.06
CA ASN A 133 -57.34 32.54 -21.19
C ASN A 133 -58.05 33.10 -19.97
N LYS A 134 -57.82 34.38 -19.63
CA LYS A 134 -58.32 34.97 -18.37
C LYS A 134 -58.98 36.32 -18.58
N ILE A 135 -58.32 37.24 -19.29
CA ILE A 135 -58.85 38.60 -19.49
C ILE A 135 -60.00 38.58 -20.50
N GLU A 136 -59.79 38.03 -21.69
CA GLU A 136 -60.77 38.02 -22.77
C GLU A 136 -62.08 37.27 -22.41
N PRO A 137 -62.06 36.10 -21.75
CA PRO A 137 -63.29 35.45 -21.29
C PRO A 137 -64.08 36.30 -20.30
N ALA A 138 -63.42 36.93 -19.33
CA ALA A 138 -64.09 37.79 -18.35
C ALA A 138 -64.73 39.03 -19.00
N LEU A 139 -64.05 39.64 -19.97
CA LEU A 139 -64.62 40.75 -20.76
C LEU A 139 -65.79 40.30 -21.64
N HIS A 140 -65.73 39.09 -22.20
CA HIS A 140 -66.82 38.51 -23.00
C HIS A 140 -68.09 38.30 -22.17
N ASP A 141 -67.93 37.82 -20.93
CA ASP A 141 -69.02 37.55 -19.99
C ASP A 141 -69.57 38.83 -19.32
N GLY A 142 -69.03 40.01 -19.65
CA GLY A 142 -69.40 41.29 -19.06
C GLY A 142 -68.88 41.53 -17.65
N ASP A 143 -67.95 40.69 -17.16
CA ASP A 143 -67.28 40.85 -15.87
C ASP A 143 -66.06 41.77 -16.01
N TRP A 144 -66.34 43.08 -16.09
CA TRP A 144 -65.33 44.12 -16.20
C TRP A 144 -64.33 44.09 -15.04
N SER A 145 -64.81 43.86 -13.82
CA SER A 145 -63.98 43.78 -12.63
C SER A 145 -63.10 42.53 -12.60
N GLY A 146 -63.63 41.37 -13.00
CA GLY A 146 -62.92 40.11 -13.05
C GLY A 146 -61.77 40.15 -14.04
N ALA A 147 -61.94 40.82 -15.19
CA ALA A 147 -60.87 40.99 -16.17
C ALA A 147 -59.65 41.74 -15.59
N ALA A 148 -59.87 42.82 -14.83
CA ALA A 148 -58.81 43.58 -14.19
C ALA A 148 -58.14 42.82 -13.02
N VAL A 149 -58.92 42.13 -12.20
CA VAL A 149 -58.38 41.28 -11.12
C VAL A 149 -57.56 40.11 -11.69
N ALA A 150 -58.02 39.51 -12.79
CA ALA A 150 -57.31 38.45 -13.48
C ALA A 150 -55.99 38.96 -14.08
N ALA A 151 -55.98 40.14 -14.67
CA ALA A 151 -54.76 40.78 -15.15
C ALA A 151 -53.74 40.98 -14.01
N ALA A 152 -54.18 41.52 -12.87
CA ALA A 152 -53.31 41.73 -11.71
C ALA A 152 -52.73 40.41 -11.16
N THR A 153 -53.59 39.42 -10.93
CA THR A 153 -53.20 38.11 -10.36
C THR A 153 -52.30 37.32 -11.31
N GLY A 154 -52.53 37.43 -12.62
CA GLY A 154 -51.71 36.76 -13.62
C GLY A 154 -50.29 37.31 -13.69
N LEU A 155 -50.12 38.62 -13.53
CA LEU A 155 -48.79 39.26 -13.46
C LEU A 155 -48.04 38.92 -12.17
N ASP A 156 -48.76 38.59 -11.09
CA ASP A 156 -48.19 38.23 -9.78
C ASP A 156 -47.48 36.85 -9.77
N THR A 157 -47.81 35.95 -10.70
CA THR A 157 -47.28 34.57 -10.70
C THR A 157 -45.77 34.50 -11.00
N ALA A 158 -44.97 33.89 -10.12
CA ALA A 158 -43.51 33.73 -10.28
C ALA A 158 -43.11 32.67 -11.34
N PRO A 159 -41.91 32.73 -11.95
CA PRO A 159 -41.37 31.66 -12.80
C PRO A 159 -40.85 30.46 -11.95
N GLY A 160 -41.15 29.22 -12.37
CA GLY A 160 -40.73 28.00 -11.65
C GLY A 160 -39.25 27.62 -11.86
N SER A 161 -38.57 27.17 -10.80
CA SER A 161 -37.11 27.00 -10.71
C SER A 161 -36.60 25.54 -10.71
N SER A 162 -37.31 24.60 -11.35
CA SER A 162 -37.02 23.15 -11.21
C SER A 162 -35.73 22.64 -11.89
N GLY A 163 -35.18 23.36 -12.88
CA GLY A 163 -34.02 22.87 -13.67
C GLY A 163 -32.66 22.97 -12.97
N ARG A 164 -32.47 23.93 -12.06
CA ARG A 164 -31.15 24.21 -11.46
C ARG A 164 -30.81 23.26 -10.29
N VAL A 165 -31.82 22.76 -9.58
CA VAL A 165 -31.63 21.86 -8.43
C VAL A 165 -31.20 20.46 -8.87
N ILE A 166 -31.77 19.96 -9.97
CA ILE A 166 -31.43 18.62 -10.52
C ILE A 166 -29.98 18.58 -11.00
N LEU A 167 -29.50 19.63 -11.68
CA LEU A 167 -28.11 19.71 -12.14
C LEU A 167 -27.09 19.76 -11.00
N LEU A 168 -27.39 20.44 -9.89
CA LEU A 168 -26.50 20.48 -8.73
C LEU A 168 -26.49 19.15 -7.99
N ALA A 169 -27.64 18.46 -7.90
CA ALA A 169 -27.74 17.15 -7.27
C ALA A 169 -26.96 16.06 -8.06
N THR A 170 -27.03 16.07 -9.39
CA THR A 170 -26.27 15.13 -10.23
C THR A 170 -24.76 15.37 -10.15
N LEU A 171 -24.33 16.64 -10.15
CA LEU A 171 -22.92 16.99 -9.99
C LEU A 171 -22.35 16.55 -8.63
N ALA A 172 -23.13 16.76 -7.56
CA ALA A 172 -22.75 16.30 -6.21
C ALA A 172 -22.66 14.78 -6.13
N ALA A 173 -23.61 14.04 -6.71
CA ALA A 173 -23.58 12.58 -6.77
C ALA A 173 -22.36 12.05 -7.55
N LEU A 174 -21.99 12.71 -8.66
CA LEU A 174 -20.81 12.35 -9.44
C LEU A 174 -19.52 12.58 -8.65
N LEU A 175 -19.40 13.69 -7.92
CA LEU A 175 -18.26 13.96 -7.05
C LEU A 175 -18.10 12.91 -5.95
N VAL A 176 -19.20 12.52 -5.31
CA VAL A 176 -19.19 11.44 -4.29
C VAL A 176 -18.77 10.11 -4.90
N ALA A 177 -19.27 9.78 -6.09
CA ALA A 177 -18.89 8.55 -6.79
C ALA A 177 -17.40 8.52 -7.16
N VAL A 178 -16.84 9.64 -7.64
CA VAL A 178 -15.39 9.77 -7.94
C VAL A 178 -14.57 9.66 -6.66
N MET A 179 -14.98 10.31 -5.57
CA MET A 179 -14.29 10.22 -4.29
C MET A 179 -14.29 8.78 -3.74
N ALA A 180 -15.44 8.09 -3.80
CA ALA A 180 -15.56 6.70 -3.38
C ALA A 180 -14.69 5.78 -4.26
N LEU A 181 -14.66 6.00 -5.58
CA LEU A 181 -13.80 5.26 -6.49
C LEU A 181 -12.31 5.45 -6.16
N LEU A 182 -11.87 6.69 -5.94
CA LEU A 182 -10.49 6.99 -5.55
C LEU A 182 -10.11 6.34 -4.21
N LEU A 183 -11.01 6.35 -3.22
CA LEU A 183 -10.82 5.66 -1.94
C LEU A 183 -10.69 4.15 -2.13
N VAL A 184 -11.56 3.52 -2.92
CA VAL A 184 -11.50 2.08 -3.21
C VAL A 184 -10.24 1.73 -3.99
N MET A 185 -9.86 2.52 -4.99
CA MET A 185 -8.62 2.32 -5.76
C MET A 185 -7.40 2.44 -4.85
N ARG A 186 -7.36 3.44 -3.96
CA ARG A 186 -6.27 3.59 -3.00
C ARG A 186 -6.23 2.45 -1.99
N TYR A 187 -7.39 1.99 -1.50
CA TYR A 187 -7.50 0.86 -0.58
C TYR A 187 -7.05 -0.45 -1.23
N ARG A 188 -7.53 -0.76 -2.44
CA ARG A 188 -7.12 -1.96 -3.19
C ARG A 188 -5.65 -1.88 -3.59
N GLY A 189 -5.15 -0.70 -3.95
CA GLY A 189 -3.74 -0.46 -4.22
C GLY A 189 -2.86 -0.75 -3.00
N ARG A 190 -3.24 -0.24 -1.82
CA ARG A 190 -2.57 -0.55 -0.54
C ARG A 190 -2.59 -2.03 -0.22
N ARG A 191 -3.74 -2.71 -0.35
CA ARG A 191 -3.84 -4.16 -0.14
C ARG A 191 -2.94 -4.97 -1.09
N ARG A 192 -2.89 -4.59 -2.38
CA ARG A 192 -2.02 -5.26 -3.36
C ARG A 192 -0.54 -5.08 -3.03
N ARG A 193 -0.12 -3.87 -2.63
CA ARG A 193 1.26 -3.62 -2.18
C ARG A 193 1.62 -4.41 -0.94
N ALA A 194 0.73 -4.45 0.06
CA ALA A 194 0.94 -5.25 1.26
C ALA A 194 1.06 -6.75 0.94
N ALA A 195 0.23 -7.28 0.03
CA ALA A 195 0.33 -8.67 -0.41
C ALA A 195 1.63 -8.95 -1.19
N ALA A 196 2.06 -8.02 -2.06
CA ALA A 196 3.32 -8.14 -2.79
C ALA A 196 4.54 -8.12 -1.86
N LEU A 197 4.54 -7.24 -0.85
CA LEU A 197 5.58 -7.21 0.19
C LEU A 197 5.58 -8.50 1.02
N ALA A 198 4.40 -8.99 1.42
CA ALA A 198 4.29 -10.25 2.16
C ALA A 198 4.78 -11.46 1.35
N ALA A 199 4.56 -11.47 0.04
CA ALA A 199 5.12 -12.49 -0.85
C ALA A 199 6.64 -12.32 -0.99
N ALA A 200 7.14 -11.09 -1.14
CA ALA A 200 8.57 -10.80 -1.26
C ALA A 200 9.36 -11.18 0.00
N ARG A 201 8.78 -11.01 1.19
CA ARG A 201 9.37 -11.45 2.47
C ARG A 201 9.58 -12.96 2.58
N ARG A 202 8.93 -13.77 1.75
CA ARG A 202 9.10 -15.24 1.74
C ARG A 202 10.23 -15.69 0.81
N LEU A 203 10.73 -14.80 -0.03
CA LEU A 203 11.86 -15.08 -0.92
C LEU A 203 13.16 -14.98 -0.12
N ASP A 204 14.18 -15.73 -0.53
CA ASP A 204 15.53 -15.52 0.01
C ASP A 204 16.03 -14.14 -0.44
N PRO A 205 16.27 -13.19 0.49
CA PRO A 205 16.74 -11.85 0.13
C PRO A 205 18.20 -11.84 -0.36
N THR A 206 18.93 -12.96 -0.34
CA THR A 206 20.25 -13.08 -1.00
C THR A 206 20.21 -13.63 -2.42
N ASP A 207 19.05 -14.08 -2.91
CA ASP A 207 18.89 -14.55 -4.27
C ASP A 207 18.66 -13.36 -5.23
N LEU A 208 19.69 -13.02 -6.00
CA LEU A 208 19.67 -11.89 -6.93
C LEU A 208 18.66 -12.09 -8.07
N ASP A 209 18.43 -13.33 -8.53
CA ASP A 209 17.50 -13.62 -9.61
C ASP A 209 16.05 -13.47 -9.12
N ALA A 210 15.77 -13.93 -7.89
CA ALA A 210 14.49 -13.72 -7.24
C ALA A 210 14.18 -12.22 -7.02
N LEU A 211 15.19 -11.43 -6.62
CA LEU A 211 15.04 -9.98 -6.47
C LEU A 211 14.86 -9.26 -7.81
N ALA A 212 15.53 -9.73 -8.88
CA ALA A 212 15.39 -9.17 -10.22
C ALA A 212 13.94 -9.30 -10.75
N ALA A 213 13.23 -10.36 -10.38
CA ALA A 213 11.84 -10.57 -10.75
C ALA A 213 10.83 -9.64 -10.04
N LEU A 214 11.23 -8.99 -8.93
CA LEU A 214 10.34 -8.13 -8.16
C LEU A 214 10.11 -6.76 -8.83
N PRO A 215 8.89 -6.19 -8.75
CA PRO A 215 8.64 -4.80 -9.14
C PRO A 215 9.45 -3.83 -8.28
N LEU A 216 9.96 -2.75 -8.88
CA LEU A 216 10.67 -1.66 -8.18
C LEU A 216 9.99 -1.16 -6.88
N PRO A 217 8.67 -0.86 -6.84
CA PRO A 217 8.04 -0.43 -5.60
C PRO A 217 8.05 -1.51 -4.51
N THR A 218 8.01 -2.79 -4.89
CA THR A 218 8.11 -3.90 -3.94
C THR A 218 9.53 -4.06 -3.41
N LEU A 219 10.55 -3.84 -4.24
CA LEU A 219 11.94 -3.76 -3.78
C LEU A 219 12.16 -2.58 -2.82
N ASP A 220 11.54 -1.43 -3.09
CA ASP A 220 11.61 -0.28 -2.17
C ASP A 220 10.96 -0.62 -0.82
N ASP A 221 9.72 -1.14 -0.84
CA ASP A 221 9.01 -1.54 0.38
C ASP A 221 9.78 -2.63 1.16
N LEU A 222 10.37 -3.60 0.46
CA LEU A 222 11.17 -4.69 1.06
C LEU A 222 12.45 -4.17 1.70
N SER A 223 13.18 -3.28 1.02
CA SER A 223 14.41 -2.72 1.59
C SER A 223 14.12 -1.83 2.80
N ARG A 224 13.00 -1.08 2.85
CA ARG A 224 12.57 -0.36 4.07
C ARG A 224 12.35 -1.33 5.23
N ALA A 225 11.64 -2.42 4.96
CA ALA A 225 11.34 -3.43 5.98
C ALA A 225 12.62 -4.05 6.55
N LEU A 226 13.52 -4.55 5.69
CA LEU A 226 14.73 -5.23 6.14
C LEU A 226 15.69 -4.30 6.89
N VAL A 227 15.78 -3.02 6.53
CA VAL A 227 16.57 -2.05 7.28
C VAL A 227 16.04 -1.86 8.70
N VAL A 228 14.71 -1.83 8.87
CA VAL A 228 14.08 -1.75 10.20
C VAL A 228 14.27 -3.05 10.98
N ASP A 229 14.17 -4.20 10.32
CA ASP A 229 14.38 -5.50 10.96
C ASP A 229 15.83 -5.61 11.49
N VAL A 230 16.82 -5.24 10.67
CA VAL A 230 18.25 -5.21 11.07
C VAL A 230 18.52 -4.20 12.18
N ASP A 231 17.92 -3.01 12.17
CA ASP A 231 18.09 -2.03 13.25
C ASP A 231 17.59 -2.57 14.60
N ASN A 232 16.42 -3.24 14.59
CA ASN A 232 15.88 -3.88 15.78
C ASN A 232 16.72 -5.08 16.24
N ALA A 233 17.16 -5.92 15.30
CA ALA A 233 18.05 -7.05 15.57
C ALA A 233 19.36 -6.56 16.18
N LEU A 234 20.01 -5.57 15.56
CA LEU A 234 21.25 -4.97 16.03
C LEU A 234 21.14 -4.43 17.46
N ARG A 235 20.06 -3.73 17.80
CA ARG A 235 19.84 -3.23 19.17
C ARG A 235 19.72 -4.38 20.17
N THR A 236 19.01 -5.44 19.80
CA THR A 236 18.81 -6.62 20.65
C THR A 236 20.12 -7.37 20.83
N SER A 237 20.78 -7.72 19.72
CA SER A 237 22.07 -8.41 19.68
C SER A 237 23.19 -7.64 20.36
N ALA A 238 23.19 -6.31 20.35
CA ALA A 238 24.17 -5.52 21.09
C ALA A 238 24.04 -5.72 22.62
N ASN A 239 22.82 -5.76 23.14
CA ASN A 239 22.59 -6.05 24.56
C ASN A 239 22.96 -7.50 24.91
N GLU A 240 22.65 -8.43 24.00
CA GLU A 240 23.02 -9.84 24.17
C GLU A 240 24.53 -10.05 24.12
N LEU A 241 25.25 -9.29 23.27
CA LEU A 241 26.69 -9.33 23.20
C LEU A 241 27.33 -8.91 24.53
N ASP A 242 26.83 -7.84 25.17
CA ASP A 242 27.34 -7.40 26.47
C ASP A 242 27.18 -8.50 27.54
N LEU A 243 26.04 -9.19 27.54
CA LEU A 243 25.80 -10.35 28.42
C LEU A 243 26.73 -11.52 28.06
N ALA A 244 26.85 -11.84 26.78
CA ALA A 244 27.70 -12.92 26.31
C ALA A 244 29.18 -12.68 26.66
N VAL A 245 29.65 -11.43 26.59
CA VAL A 245 31.00 -11.04 27.00
C VAL A 245 31.18 -11.26 28.50
N ALA A 246 30.20 -10.87 29.31
CA ALA A 246 30.24 -11.08 30.75
C ALA A 246 30.22 -12.58 31.15
N GLU A 247 29.50 -13.43 30.40
CA GLU A 247 29.36 -14.85 30.69
C GLU A 247 30.52 -15.71 30.13
N PHE A 248 31.00 -15.40 28.93
CA PHE A 248 31.91 -16.26 28.16
C PHE A 248 33.27 -15.62 27.83
N GLY A 249 33.44 -14.32 28.07
CA GLY A 249 34.67 -13.57 27.85
C GLY A 249 34.89 -13.12 26.40
N ASP A 250 35.75 -12.11 26.23
CA ASP A 250 35.98 -11.41 24.96
C ASP A 250 36.48 -12.31 23.83
N GLN A 251 37.34 -13.27 24.13
CA GLN A 251 37.93 -14.13 23.11
C GLN A 251 36.89 -15.01 22.42
N ARG A 252 35.89 -15.51 23.18
CA ARG A 252 34.85 -16.39 22.64
C ARG A 252 33.77 -15.60 21.91
N THR A 253 33.51 -14.37 22.34
CA THR A 253 32.51 -13.49 21.73
C THR A 253 33.01 -12.73 20.51
N GLN A 254 34.29 -12.89 20.13
CA GLN A 254 34.86 -12.20 18.97
C GLN A 254 34.02 -12.34 17.67
N PRO A 255 33.49 -13.53 17.29
CA PRO A 255 32.62 -13.64 16.11
C PRO A 255 31.34 -12.81 16.24
N PHE A 256 30.73 -12.77 17.42
CA PHE A 256 29.52 -11.99 17.67
C PHE A 256 29.79 -10.48 17.67
N THR A 257 30.92 -10.07 18.25
CA THR A 257 31.42 -8.68 18.15
C THR A 257 31.62 -8.26 16.69
N GLN A 258 32.16 -9.15 15.87
CA GLN A 258 32.35 -8.89 14.44
C GLN A 258 31.02 -8.82 13.69
N ALA A 259 30.06 -9.70 13.99
CA ALA A 259 28.70 -9.67 13.44
C ALA A 259 27.98 -8.34 13.75
N VAL A 260 28.00 -7.90 15.01
CA VAL A 260 27.44 -6.61 15.45
C VAL A 260 28.13 -5.44 14.74
N THR A 261 29.44 -5.50 14.55
CA THR A 261 30.20 -4.47 13.83
C THR A 261 29.82 -4.42 12.34
N ASN A 262 29.70 -5.59 11.71
CA ASN A 262 29.28 -5.71 10.31
C ASN A 262 27.85 -5.21 10.11
N ALA A 263 26.94 -5.51 11.03
CA ALA A 263 25.56 -5.03 11.00
C ALA A 263 25.47 -3.50 11.14
N LYS A 264 26.27 -2.89 12.03
CA LYS A 264 26.39 -1.42 12.13
C LYS A 264 26.85 -0.81 10.81
N ALA A 265 27.84 -1.42 10.16
CA ALA A 265 28.34 -0.95 8.86
C ALA A 265 27.28 -1.07 7.75
N ALA A 266 26.59 -2.22 7.68
CA ALA A 266 25.52 -2.45 6.71
C ALA A 266 24.36 -1.46 6.88
N LEU A 267 23.98 -1.17 8.13
CA LEU A 267 22.93 -0.21 8.45
C LEU A 267 23.31 1.23 8.07
N SER A 268 24.54 1.64 8.36
CA SER A 268 25.08 2.95 7.94
C SER A 268 25.09 3.11 6.42
N GLN A 269 25.51 2.06 5.70
CA GLN A 269 25.47 2.02 4.24
C GLN A 269 24.04 2.12 3.72
N ALA A 270 23.10 1.38 4.32
CA ALA A 270 21.69 1.41 3.93
C ALA A 270 21.07 2.81 4.10
N PHE A 271 21.38 3.52 5.19
CA PHE A 271 20.94 4.90 5.38
C PHE A 271 21.52 5.85 4.34
N THR A 272 22.80 5.69 4.00
CA THR A 272 23.45 6.50 2.95
C THR A 272 22.76 6.29 1.60
N VAL A 273 22.52 5.04 1.21
CA VAL A 273 21.82 4.71 -0.04
C VAL A 273 20.39 5.23 -0.02
N ARG A 274 19.71 5.15 1.13
CA ARG A 274 18.36 5.70 1.31
C ARG A 274 18.31 7.20 1.13
N GLN A 275 19.27 7.92 1.71
CA GLN A 275 19.38 9.36 1.56
C GLN A 275 19.57 9.76 0.10
N GLN A 276 20.36 9.00 -0.66
CA GLN A 276 20.53 9.19 -2.09
C GLN A 276 19.20 8.97 -2.84
N LEU A 277 18.52 7.84 -2.60
CA LEU A 277 17.25 7.52 -3.27
C LEU A 277 16.11 8.52 -3.00
N ASP A 278 16.15 9.20 -1.85
CA ASP A 278 15.16 10.20 -1.42
C ASP A 278 15.61 11.64 -1.73
N ASP A 279 16.74 11.85 -2.42
CA ASP A 279 17.22 13.18 -2.79
C ASP A 279 16.43 13.82 -3.95
N GLY A 280 16.80 15.06 -4.32
CA GLY A 280 16.13 15.81 -5.37
C GLY A 280 16.47 15.40 -6.80
N MET A 281 17.41 14.46 -6.99
CA MET A 281 17.96 14.05 -8.28
C MET A 281 17.65 12.56 -8.56
N PRO A 282 16.52 12.27 -9.23
CA PRO A 282 16.06 10.89 -9.37
C PRO A 282 17.01 10.04 -10.21
N GLU A 283 17.32 8.84 -9.72
CA GLU A 283 18.12 7.86 -10.45
C GLU A 283 17.34 7.21 -11.60
N THR A 284 18.07 6.59 -12.53
CA THR A 284 17.44 5.74 -13.54
C THR A 284 16.80 4.50 -12.89
N PRO A 285 15.76 3.90 -13.51
CA PRO A 285 15.12 2.68 -12.98
C PRO A 285 16.09 1.52 -12.73
N ALA A 286 17.13 1.39 -13.56
CA ALA A 286 18.16 0.36 -13.42
C ALA A 286 19.07 0.62 -12.20
N GLN A 287 19.57 1.85 -12.06
CA GLN A 287 20.39 2.26 -10.91
C GLN A 287 19.62 2.15 -9.59
N ARG A 288 18.36 2.59 -9.57
CA ARG A 288 17.50 2.46 -8.38
C ARG A 288 17.33 0.99 -7.98
N ARG A 289 17.17 0.08 -8.94
CA ARG A 289 17.10 -1.37 -8.67
C ARG A 289 18.39 -1.87 -8.04
N GLU A 290 19.53 -1.52 -8.62
CA GLU A 290 20.85 -1.92 -8.13
C GLU A 290 21.07 -1.48 -6.68
N LEU A 291 20.81 -0.20 -6.38
CA LEU A 291 20.90 0.37 -5.03
C LEU A 291 19.98 -0.35 -4.04
N LEU A 292 18.71 -0.58 -4.41
CA LEU A 292 17.75 -1.29 -3.56
C LEU A 292 18.17 -2.74 -3.31
N THR A 293 18.62 -3.45 -4.34
CA THR A 293 19.12 -4.83 -4.23
C THR A 293 20.35 -4.89 -3.33
N GLN A 294 21.28 -3.93 -3.46
CA GLN A 294 22.46 -3.86 -2.60
C GLN A 294 22.08 -3.72 -1.12
N VAL A 295 21.14 -2.82 -0.80
CA VAL A 295 20.64 -2.63 0.58
C VAL A 295 19.95 -3.88 1.10
N ILE A 296 19.11 -4.53 0.27
CA ILE A 296 18.40 -5.76 0.67
C ILE A 296 19.40 -6.87 1.01
N VAL A 297 20.37 -7.11 0.13
CA VAL A 297 21.35 -8.19 0.29
C VAL A 297 22.25 -7.92 1.49
N SER A 298 22.73 -6.67 1.68
CA SER A 298 23.59 -6.34 2.81
C SER A 298 22.85 -6.43 4.14
N ALA A 299 21.62 -5.91 4.22
CA ALA A 299 20.77 -6.00 5.40
C ALA A 299 20.46 -7.46 5.75
N ALA A 300 20.02 -8.26 4.78
CA ALA A 300 19.67 -9.65 5.03
C ALA A 300 20.86 -10.54 5.43
N ARG A 301 22.07 -10.24 4.93
CA ARG A 301 23.29 -10.92 5.39
C ARG A 301 23.65 -10.53 6.81
N ALA A 302 23.55 -9.25 7.14
CA ALA A 302 23.80 -8.77 8.50
C ALA A 302 22.81 -9.39 9.50
N ASP A 303 21.52 -9.42 9.16
CA ASP A 303 20.47 -10.04 9.97
C ASP A 303 20.76 -11.51 10.25
N ARG A 304 21.04 -12.30 9.21
CA ARG A 304 21.39 -13.72 9.33
C ARG A 304 22.65 -13.97 10.15
N GLU A 305 23.67 -13.14 9.99
CA GLU A 305 24.89 -13.26 10.78
C GLU A 305 24.58 -13.00 12.26
N LEU A 306 23.80 -11.96 12.59
CA LEU A 306 23.39 -11.69 13.97
C LEU A 306 22.61 -12.87 14.57
N GLU A 307 21.60 -13.37 13.85
CA GLU A 307 20.77 -14.50 14.31
C GLU A 307 21.62 -15.75 14.56
N SER A 308 22.51 -16.10 13.61
CA SER A 308 23.40 -17.26 13.75
C SER A 308 24.29 -17.17 14.99
N GLN A 309 24.75 -15.96 15.34
CA GLN A 309 25.55 -15.78 16.55
C GLN A 309 24.69 -15.85 17.82
N THR A 310 23.49 -15.28 17.81
CA THR A 310 22.53 -15.41 18.93
C THR A 310 22.19 -16.88 19.18
N GLU A 311 21.82 -17.66 18.16
CA GLU A 311 21.55 -19.10 18.27
C GLU A 311 22.75 -19.88 18.83
N ALA A 312 23.97 -19.53 18.41
CA ALA A 312 25.18 -20.17 18.92
C ALA A 312 25.36 -19.94 20.43
N PHE A 313 25.07 -18.73 20.93
CA PHE A 313 25.14 -18.43 22.37
C PHE A 313 23.98 -19.03 23.17
N GLU A 314 22.78 -19.13 22.59
CA GLU A 314 21.68 -19.87 23.19
C GLU A 314 22.06 -21.35 23.40
N SER A 315 22.71 -21.96 22.40
CA SER A 315 23.23 -23.33 22.51
C SER A 315 24.26 -23.49 23.64
N LEU A 316 25.14 -22.50 23.84
CA LEU A 316 26.07 -22.49 24.98
C LEU A 316 25.35 -22.35 26.31
N ARG A 317 24.33 -21.49 26.39
CA ARG A 317 23.53 -21.29 27.59
C ARG A 317 22.71 -22.53 27.93
N ASP A 318 22.13 -23.20 26.93
CA ASP A 318 21.44 -24.49 27.10
C ASP A 318 22.37 -25.55 27.70
N LEU A 319 23.61 -25.64 27.20
CA LEU A 319 24.62 -26.53 27.76
C LEU A 319 24.87 -26.23 29.24
N VAL A 320 25.04 -24.96 29.60
CA VAL A 320 25.26 -24.54 30.99
C VAL A 320 24.06 -24.88 31.89
N ILE A 321 22.83 -24.59 31.44
CA ILE A 321 21.60 -24.88 32.18
C ILE A 321 21.44 -26.39 32.40
N ASN A 322 21.72 -27.19 31.37
CA ASN A 322 21.56 -28.64 31.40
C ASN A 322 22.83 -29.39 31.83
N ALA A 323 23.88 -28.67 32.26
CA ALA A 323 25.19 -29.24 32.56
C ALA A 323 25.13 -30.42 33.55
N PRO A 324 24.36 -30.39 34.65
CA PRO A 324 24.28 -31.52 35.59
C PRO A 324 23.83 -32.82 34.91
N SER A 325 22.73 -32.76 34.15
CA SER A 325 22.20 -33.93 33.44
C SER A 325 23.15 -34.46 32.36
N ARG A 326 23.83 -33.57 31.64
CA ARG A 326 24.84 -33.94 30.64
C ARG A 326 26.03 -34.64 31.30
N LEU A 327 26.52 -34.11 32.43
CA LEU A 327 27.64 -34.69 33.18
C LEU A 327 27.34 -36.09 33.72
N ASP A 328 26.09 -36.36 34.10
CA ASP A 328 25.66 -37.70 34.49
C ASP A 328 25.73 -38.67 33.31
N GLY A 329 25.26 -38.24 32.13
CA GLY A 329 25.39 -39.02 30.89
C GLY A 329 26.85 -39.28 30.48
N LEU A 330 27.74 -38.29 30.63
CA LEU A 330 29.18 -38.47 30.36
C LEU A 330 29.83 -39.42 31.36
N THR A 331 29.39 -39.40 32.61
CA THR A 331 29.88 -40.33 33.64
C THR A 331 29.45 -41.76 33.32
N GLN A 332 28.21 -41.96 32.87
CA GLN A 332 27.74 -43.27 32.43
C GLN A 332 28.57 -43.79 31.25
N GLN A 333 28.82 -42.96 30.23
CA GLN A 333 29.67 -43.31 29.09
C GLN A 333 31.10 -43.63 29.51
N TYR A 334 31.67 -42.85 30.44
CA TYR A 334 33.00 -43.12 31.00
C TYR A 334 33.07 -44.51 31.65
N VAL A 335 32.07 -44.86 32.48
CA VAL A 335 32.01 -46.18 33.14
C VAL A 335 31.87 -47.31 32.12
N GLU A 336 31.00 -47.13 31.12
CA GLU A 336 30.81 -48.09 30.03
C GLU A 336 32.11 -48.35 29.26
N LEU A 337 32.79 -47.29 28.81
CA LEU A 337 34.04 -47.40 28.06
C LEU A 337 35.18 -47.94 28.91
N THR A 338 35.23 -47.59 30.20
CA THR A 338 36.22 -48.14 31.14
C THR A 338 36.03 -49.66 31.30
N ALA A 339 34.78 -50.14 31.36
CA ALA A 339 34.50 -51.57 31.43
C ALA A 339 34.91 -52.33 30.15
N ARG A 340 34.99 -51.66 29.00
CA ARG A 340 35.46 -52.23 27.72
C ARG A 340 36.98 -52.39 27.63
N ILE A 341 37.75 -51.73 28.50
CA ILE A 341 39.23 -51.78 28.44
C ILE A 341 39.77 -53.20 28.60
N GLY A 342 39.34 -53.92 29.65
CA GLY A 342 39.80 -55.29 29.90
C GLY A 342 39.50 -56.25 28.73
N PRO A 343 38.26 -56.31 28.23
CA PRO A 343 37.91 -57.07 27.03
C PRO A 343 38.73 -56.67 25.80
N ALA A 344 38.96 -55.38 25.56
CA ALA A 344 39.75 -54.90 24.42
C ALA A 344 41.24 -55.30 24.53
N GLU A 345 41.82 -55.32 25.72
CA GLU A 345 43.19 -55.83 25.94
C GLU A 345 43.30 -57.31 25.61
N GLN A 346 42.32 -58.11 26.04
CA GLN A 346 42.26 -59.54 25.74
C GLN A 346 42.11 -59.78 24.23
N GLN A 347 41.25 -59.00 23.57
CA GLN A 347 41.05 -59.06 22.13
C GLN A 347 42.33 -58.69 21.38
N LEU A 348 43.00 -57.60 21.76
CA LEU A 348 44.26 -57.19 21.15
C LEU A 348 45.38 -58.23 21.36
N ALA A 349 45.44 -58.86 22.52
CA ALA A 349 46.37 -59.96 22.78
C ALA A 349 46.05 -61.20 21.94
N ALA A 350 44.77 -61.52 21.74
CA ALA A 350 44.36 -62.60 20.86
C ALA A 350 44.73 -62.31 19.39
N LEU A 351 44.53 -61.07 18.93
CA LEU A 351 44.93 -60.62 17.59
C LEU A 351 46.43 -60.81 17.34
N HIS A 352 47.28 -60.53 18.33
CA HIS A 352 48.74 -60.75 18.22
C HIS A 352 49.14 -62.22 18.03
N ASN A 353 48.26 -63.17 18.36
CA ASN A 353 48.50 -64.59 18.09
C ASN A 353 48.01 -65.02 16.70
N GLU A 354 47.10 -64.25 16.08
CA GLU A 354 46.47 -64.59 14.79
C GLU A 354 47.11 -63.82 13.61
N PHE A 355 47.55 -62.59 13.82
CA PHE A 355 48.08 -61.71 12.79
C PHE A 355 49.51 -61.25 13.10
N SER A 356 50.23 -60.83 12.05
CA SER A 356 51.58 -60.28 12.18
C SER A 356 51.58 -58.92 12.91
N ALA A 357 52.73 -58.54 13.46
CA ALA A 357 52.89 -57.22 14.09
C ALA A 357 52.65 -56.07 13.09
N ALA A 358 53.01 -56.24 11.81
CA ALA A 358 52.79 -55.21 10.80
C ALA A 358 51.30 -55.02 10.50
N ALA A 359 50.52 -56.10 10.38
CA ALA A 359 49.06 -56.05 10.19
C ALA A 359 48.32 -55.36 11.34
N LEU A 360 48.88 -55.39 12.55
CA LEU A 360 48.29 -54.79 13.75
C LEU A 360 48.81 -53.37 14.06
N THR A 361 49.71 -52.82 13.23
CA THR A 361 50.36 -51.51 13.50
C THR A 361 49.34 -50.43 13.83
N SER A 362 48.25 -50.35 13.07
CA SER A 362 47.20 -49.33 13.21
C SER A 362 46.37 -49.43 14.49
N VAL A 363 46.32 -50.61 15.13
CA VAL A 363 45.49 -50.87 16.33
C VAL A 363 46.29 -51.16 17.59
N SER A 364 47.59 -51.43 17.45
CA SER A 364 48.50 -51.82 18.53
C SER A 364 48.53 -50.83 19.71
N GLY A 365 48.41 -49.53 19.43
CA GLY A 365 48.41 -48.47 20.44
C GLY A 365 47.02 -48.06 20.94
N ASN A 366 45.94 -48.58 20.36
CA ASN A 366 44.60 -48.01 20.55
C ASN A 366 44.09 -48.14 21.97
N VAL A 367 44.35 -49.27 22.64
CA VAL A 367 43.90 -49.47 24.03
C VAL A 367 44.62 -48.53 24.99
N THR A 368 45.93 -48.34 24.80
CA THR A 368 46.72 -47.38 25.61
C THR A 368 46.23 -45.95 25.38
N ALA A 369 46.07 -45.56 24.11
CA ALA A 369 45.52 -44.24 23.78
C ALA A 369 44.10 -44.06 24.35
N ALA A 370 43.25 -45.08 24.31
CA ALA A 370 41.90 -45.02 24.89
C ALA A 370 41.93 -44.78 26.40
N LYS A 371 42.85 -45.44 27.15
CA LYS A 371 43.05 -45.18 28.59
C LYS A 371 43.45 -43.73 28.86
N GLU A 372 44.36 -43.17 28.07
CA GLU A 372 44.78 -41.78 28.21
C GLU A 372 43.62 -40.81 27.96
N ARG A 373 42.79 -41.08 26.93
CA ARG A 373 41.58 -40.31 26.64
C ARG A 373 40.55 -40.42 27.76
N LEU A 374 40.34 -41.61 28.33
CA LEU A 374 39.46 -41.80 29.48
C LEU A 374 39.95 -41.06 30.72
N ALA A 375 41.26 -41.09 31.00
CA ALA A 375 41.83 -40.33 32.13
C ALA A 375 41.71 -38.81 31.93
N PHE A 376 41.82 -38.33 30.69
CA PHE A 376 41.56 -36.93 30.36
C PHE A 376 40.08 -36.58 30.49
N ALA A 377 39.17 -37.45 30.05
CA ALA A 377 37.74 -37.26 30.20
C ALA A 377 37.33 -37.17 31.68
N ASP A 378 37.82 -38.09 32.53
CA ASP A 378 37.53 -38.11 33.97
C ASP A 378 37.93 -36.79 34.67
N ARG A 379 39.15 -36.30 34.40
CA ARG A 379 39.60 -35.00 34.92
C ARG A 379 38.67 -33.85 34.51
N ASN A 380 38.27 -33.81 33.24
CA ASN A 380 37.38 -32.77 32.73
C ASN A 380 35.95 -32.89 33.27
N ILE A 381 35.42 -34.10 33.46
CA ILE A 381 34.13 -34.34 34.12
C ILE A 381 34.18 -33.83 35.57
N GLY A 382 35.27 -34.11 36.29
CA GLY A 382 35.51 -33.60 37.64
C GLY A 382 35.53 -32.07 37.70
N THR A 383 36.33 -31.44 36.83
CA THR A 383 36.39 -29.97 36.70
C THR A 383 35.03 -29.37 36.33
N ALA A 384 34.31 -29.97 35.38
CA ALA A 384 33.00 -29.50 34.97
C ALA A 384 31.96 -29.60 36.10
N ARG A 385 31.99 -30.67 36.92
CA ARG A 385 31.13 -30.79 38.11
C ARG A 385 31.43 -29.71 39.15
N GLU A 386 32.70 -29.43 39.40
CA GLU A 386 33.10 -28.36 40.32
C GLU A 386 32.59 -27.00 39.84
N LEU A 387 32.80 -26.69 38.56
CA LEU A 387 32.33 -25.44 37.94
C LEU A 387 30.80 -25.34 37.91
N ALA A 388 30.08 -26.44 37.62
CA ALA A 388 28.62 -26.46 37.63
C ALA A 388 28.03 -26.26 39.04
N GLY A 389 28.74 -26.69 40.08
CA GLY A 389 28.35 -26.47 41.48
C GLY A 389 28.58 -25.05 41.99
N GLN A 390 29.34 -24.22 41.25
CA GLN A 390 29.70 -22.86 41.62
C GLN A 390 29.02 -21.85 40.68
N ALA A 391 28.03 -21.10 41.18
CA ALA A 391 27.36 -20.05 40.41
C ALA A 391 28.20 -18.75 40.37
N VAL A 392 29.37 -18.80 39.72
CA VAL A 392 30.23 -17.62 39.54
C VAL A 392 30.10 -17.08 38.12
N SER A 393 29.63 -15.84 37.99
CA SER A 393 29.55 -15.14 36.70
C SER A 393 30.92 -15.03 36.02
N GLY A 394 30.99 -15.32 34.72
CA GLY A 394 32.21 -15.29 33.91
C GLY A 394 32.99 -16.61 33.87
N GLN A 395 32.52 -17.66 34.54
CA GLN A 395 33.13 -19.00 34.49
C GLN A 395 32.39 -19.97 33.56
N GLN A 396 31.27 -19.56 32.97
CA GLN A 396 30.46 -20.40 32.08
C GLN A 396 31.27 -20.90 30.87
N GLY A 397 32.19 -20.09 30.35
CA GLY A 397 33.10 -20.51 29.28
C GLY A 397 33.97 -21.71 29.66
N ARG A 398 34.52 -21.73 30.88
CA ARG A 398 35.36 -22.84 31.37
C ARG A 398 34.55 -24.12 31.58
N LEU A 399 33.29 -23.99 32.02
CA LEU A 399 32.37 -25.12 32.15
C LEU A 399 32.10 -25.76 30.78
N VAL A 400 31.75 -24.95 29.79
CA VAL A 400 31.55 -25.41 28.40
C VAL A 400 32.77 -26.15 27.88
N ASP A 401 33.97 -25.59 28.08
CA ASP A 401 35.21 -26.20 27.60
C ASP A 401 35.47 -27.56 28.25
N ALA A 402 35.30 -27.66 29.56
CA ALA A 402 35.46 -28.92 30.29
C ALA A 402 34.45 -29.99 29.81
N VAL A 403 33.17 -29.62 29.63
CA VAL A 403 32.14 -30.54 29.10
C VAL A 403 32.50 -31.03 27.69
N ARG A 404 32.82 -30.11 26.77
CA ARG A 404 33.17 -30.46 25.39
C ARG A 404 34.47 -31.26 25.29
N ALA A 405 35.45 -30.95 26.15
CA ALA A 405 36.70 -31.71 26.23
C ALA A 405 36.45 -33.15 26.69
N ALA A 406 35.58 -33.36 27.69
CA ALA A 406 35.15 -34.69 28.12
C ALA A 406 34.38 -35.43 27.02
N GLU A 407 33.38 -34.80 26.39
CA GLU A 407 32.62 -35.36 25.26
C GLU A 407 33.54 -35.83 24.12
N SER A 408 34.46 -34.96 23.69
CA SER A 408 35.42 -35.27 22.62
C SER A 408 36.34 -36.43 23.00
N ALA A 409 36.85 -36.45 24.23
CA ALA A 409 37.75 -37.49 24.69
C ALA A 409 37.05 -38.85 24.83
N LEU A 410 35.80 -38.89 25.31
CA LEU A 410 34.99 -40.11 25.35
C LEU A 410 34.68 -40.63 23.93
N GLY A 411 34.35 -39.73 23.00
CA GLY A 411 34.16 -40.10 21.58
C GLY A 411 35.41 -40.70 20.96
N GLN A 412 36.58 -40.12 21.22
CA GLN A 412 37.87 -40.65 20.76
C GLN A 412 38.18 -42.01 21.39
N ALA A 413 37.99 -42.17 22.71
CA ALA A 413 38.19 -43.44 23.40
C ALA A 413 37.30 -44.54 22.80
N ARG A 414 36.02 -44.22 22.54
CA ARG A 414 35.09 -45.14 21.88
C ARG A 414 35.58 -45.56 20.51
N SER A 415 35.96 -44.61 19.64
CA SER A 415 36.45 -44.92 18.29
C SER A 415 37.71 -45.80 18.32
N LEU A 416 38.61 -45.59 19.28
CA LEU A 416 39.82 -46.40 19.44
C LEU A 416 39.50 -47.84 19.85
N LEU A 417 38.55 -48.01 20.79
CA LEU A 417 38.12 -49.35 21.23
C LEU A 417 37.31 -50.07 20.15
N ASP A 418 36.42 -49.35 19.46
CA ASP A 418 35.67 -49.87 18.32
C ASP A 418 36.64 -50.36 17.22
N ALA A 419 37.74 -49.64 16.95
CA ALA A 419 38.75 -50.09 15.99
C ALA A 419 39.44 -51.40 16.41
N VAL A 420 39.65 -51.65 17.70
CA VAL A 420 40.20 -52.93 18.20
C VAL A 420 39.19 -54.06 18.01
N ASP A 421 37.90 -53.79 18.29
CA ASP A 421 36.83 -54.77 18.15
C ASP A 421 36.63 -55.21 16.69
N HIS A 422 36.76 -54.28 15.73
CA HIS A 422 36.57 -54.56 14.30
C HIS A 422 37.85 -55.04 13.58
N ALA A 423 39.04 -54.87 14.19
CA ALA A 423 40.32 -55.17 13.56
C ALA A 423 40.41 -56.56 12.92
N ALA A 424 39.92 -57.60 13.62
CA ALA A 424 39.96 -58.97 13.11
C ALA A 424 39.15 -59.12 11.81
N GLY A 425 37.97 -58.50 11.76
CA GLY A 425 37.10 -58.52 10.59
C GLY A 425 37.71 -57.74 9.44
N ASP A 426 38.20 -56.54 9.72
CA ASP A 426 38.79 -55.65 8.72
C ASP A 426 40.05 -56.25 8.10
N ILE A 427 40.94 -56.86 8.89
CA ILE A 427 42.15 -57.52 8.40
C ILE A 427 41.79 -58.74 7.53
N ARG A 428 40.88 -59.60 7.98
CA ARG A 428 40.45 -60.77 7.17
C ARG A 428 39.78 -60.34 5.88
N HIS A 429 38.93 -59.32 5.93
CA HIS A 429 38.29 -58.77 4.74
C HIS A 429 39.32 -58.19 3.76
N ALA A 430 40.32 -57.46 4.26
CA ALA A 430 41.41 -56.96 3.42
C ALA A 430 42.21 -58.09 2.76
N ILE A 431 42.53 -59.15 3.51
CA ILE A 431 43.21 -60.34 2.97
C ILE A 431 42.37 -61.00 1.87
N ASP A 432 41.05 -61.14 2.07
CA ASP A 432 40.15 -61.78 1.10
C ASP A 432 39.99 -60.94 -0.19
N GLN A 433 40.05 -59.61 -0.09
CA GLN A 433 39.88 -58.69 -1.23
C GLN A 433 41.18 -58.43 -2.01
N LEU A 434 42.35 -58.68 -1.39
CA LEU A 434 43.65 -58.40 -1.99
C LEU A 434 43.86 -59.10 -3.35
N PRO A 435 43.51 -60.38 -3.56
CA PRO A 435 43.69 -61.04 -4.85
C PRO A 435 42.87 -60.42 -5.99
N SER A 436 41.61 -60.04 -5.73
CA SER A 436 40.77 -59.38 -6.74
C SER A 436 41.27 -57.99 -7.06
N ALA A 437 41.68 -57.21 -6.06
CA ALA A 437 42.23 -55.87 -6.27
C ALA A 437 43.52 -55.93 -7.12
N MET A 438 44.39 -56.91 -6.84
CA MET A 438 45.60 -57.13 -7.65
C MET A 438 45.26 -57.54 -9.09
N ALA A 439 44.28 -58.41 -9.30
CA ALA A 439 43.86 -58.83 -10.64
C ALA A 439 43.29 -57.65 -11.45
N ASP A 440 42.52 -56.76 -10.82
CA ASP A 440 42.00 -55.55 -11.45
C ASP A 440 43.11 -54.58 -11.85
N ILE A 441 44.09 -54.34 -10.96
CA ILE A 441 45.25 -53.49 -11.26
C ILE A 441 46.11 -54.12 -12.37
N GLU A 442 46.30 -55.43 -12.39
CA GLU A 442 47.00 -56.13 -13.48
C GLU A 442 46.30 -55.97 -14.83
N ASN A 443 44.97 -56.03 -14.85
CA ASN A 443 44.18 -55.75 -16.03
C ASN A 443 44.31 -54.29 -16.48
N ASP A 444 44.35 -53.33 -15.53
CA ASP A 444 44.59 -51.91 -15.82
C ASP A 444 45.99 -51.63 -16.38
N ILE A 445 47.02 -52.26 -15.80
CA ILE A 445 48.41 -52.19 -16.31
C ILE A 445 48.46 -52.69 -17.75
N LYS A 446 47.79 -53.82 -18.05
CA LYS A 446 47.72 -54.37 -19.41
C LYS A 446 47.01 -53.42 -20.37
N ARG A 447 45.85 -52.88 -19.98
CA ARG A 447 45.10 -51.89 -20.78
C ARG A 447 45.93 -50.63 -21.04
N ALA A 448 46.61 -50.11 -20.03
CA ALA A 448 47.50 -48.96 -20.16
C ALA A 448 48.67 -49.24 -21.12
N ALA A 449 49.26 -50.44 -21.07
CA ALA A 449 50.32 -50.84 -21.99
C ALA A 449 49.83 -50.94 -23.46
N GLU A 450 48.64 -51.47 -23.69
CA GLU A 450 48.01 -51.55 -25.02
C GLU A 450 47.73 -50.14 -25.59
N LEU A 451 47.21 -49.23 -24.76
CA LEU A 451 46.96 -47.83 -25.16
C LEU A 451 48.27 -47.09 -25.49
N LEU A 452 49.32 -47.29 -24.70
CA LEU A 452 50.66 -46.71 -24.96
C LEU A 452 51.30 -47.28 -26.23
N ALA A 453 51.05 -48.55 -26.56
CA ALA A 453 51.52 -49.15 -27.80
C ALA A 453 50.75 -48.62 -29.02
N ALA A 454 49.44 -48.44 -28.91
CA ALA A 454 48.59 -47.89 -29.97
C ALA A 454 48.85 -46.40 -30.26
N THR A 455 49.34 -45.66 -29.26
CA THR A 455 49.64 -44.22 -29.38
C THR A 455 51.09 -43.92 -29.79
N ARG A 456 51.93 -44.95 -30.07
CA ARG A 456 53.32 -44.74 -30.54
C ARG A 456 53.42 -43.92 -31.83
N ASP A 457 52.41 -43.97 -32.69
CA ASP A 457 52.38 -43.25 -33.97
C ASP A 457 51.66 -41.88 -33.91
N THR A 458 51.08 -41.52 -32.76
CA THR A 458 50.36 -40.26 -32.57
C THR A 458 50.89 -39.52 -31.35
N LYS A 459 51.34 -38.26 -31.52
CA LYS A 459 51.79 -37.41 -30.41
C LYS A 459 50.60 -37.08 -29.47
N SER A 460 50.26 -37.99 -28.57
CA SER A 460 49.28 -37.74 -27.51
C SER A 460 49.97 -37.08 -26.31
N GLY A 461 49.39 -35.99 -25.79
CA GLY A 461 49.98 -35.21 -24.68
C GLY A 461 50.03 -35.96 -23.34
N HIS A 462 49.25 -37.02 -23.18
CA HIS A 462 49.09 -37.76 -21.92
C HIS A 462 49.85 -39.09 -21.86
N ALA A 463 50.62 -39.45 -22.89
CA ALA A 463 51.37 -40.71 -22.92
C ALA A 463 52.40 -40.83 -21.78
N ALA A 464 53.05 -39.72 -21.41
CA ALA A 464 54.02 -39.70 -20.31
C ALA A 464 53.37 -39.91 -18.94
N GLU A 465 52.22 -39.28 -18.71
CA GLU A 465 51.43 -39.42 -17.47
C GLU A 465 50.90 -40.85 -17.31
N LEU A 466 50.37 -41.44 -18.40
CA LEU A 466 49.89 -42.82 -18.41
C LEU A 466 51.02 -43.84 -18.18
N ALA A 467 52.21 -43.60 -18.75
CA ALA A 467 53.38 -44.45 -18.51
C ALA A 467 53.84 -44.38 -17.04
N ALA A 468 53.90 -43.18 -16.46
CA ALA A 468 54.24 -43.00 -15.05
C ALA A 468 53.22 -43.69 -14.11
N ALA A 469 51.92 -43.57 -14.41
CA ALA A 469 50.86 -44.23 -13.65
C ALA A 469 50.96 -45.76 -13.73
N ARG A 470 51.20 -46.32 -14.93
CA ARG A 470 51.43 -47.77 -15.12
C ARG A 470 52.64 -48.26 -14.32
N ASP A 471 53.75 -47.53 -14.35
CA ASP A 471 54.98 -47.93 -13.64
C ASP A 471 54.83 -47.81 -12.12
N ALA A 472 54.02 -46.86 -11.64
CA ALA A 472 53.63 -46.79 -10.23
C ALA A 472 52.74 -47.98 -9.82
N ALA A 473 51.70 -48.28 -10.61
CA ALA A 473 50.81 -49.42 -10.38
C ALA A 473 51.57 -50.77 -10.41
N THR A 474 52.53 -50.92 -11.31
CA THR A 474 53.39 -52.12 -11.39
C THR A 474 54.20 -52.31 -10.11
N ARG A 475 54.82 -51.23 -9.60
CA ARG A 475 55.56 -51.27 -8.33
C ARG A 475 54.66 -51.58 -7.13
N ALA A 476 53.43 -51.05 -7.11
CA ALA A 476 52.45 -51.34 -6.06
C ALA A 476 52.04 -52.83 -6.06
N VAL A 477 51.75 -53.42 -7.22
CA VAL A 477 51.43 -54.86 -7.33
C VAL A 477 52.62 -55.75 -6.95
N GLU A 478 53.85 -55.40 -7.36
CA GLU A 478 55.05 -56.13 -6.96
C GLU A 478 55.31 -56.02 -5.46
N GLY A 479 55.11 -54.84 -4.86
CA GLY A 479 55.18 -54.61 -3.42
C GLY A 479 54.14 -55.43 -2.65
N ALA A 480 52.88 -55.42 -3.12
CA ALA A 480 51.81 -56.22 -2.54
C ALA A 480 52.11 -57.73 -2.61
N ARG A 481 52.67 -58.23 -3.72
CA ARG A 481 53.09 -59.65 -3.84
C ARG A 481 54.21 -60.03 -2.88
N ALA A 482 55.17 -59.13 -2.66
CA ALA A 482 56.29 -59.35 -1.75
C ALA A 482 55.89 -59.26 -0.27
N GLY A 483 54.91 -58.42 0.07
CA GLY A 483 54.45 -58.17 1.44
C GLY A 483 53.18 -58.90 1.89
N ALA A 484 52.43 -59.54 0.98
CA ALA A 484 51.12 -60.13 1.25
C ALA A 484 51.02 -61.06 2.49
N PRO A 485 52.03 -61.88 2.84
CA PRO A 485 51.96 -62.71 4.04
C PRO A 485 52.14 -61.92 5.35
N ASP A 486 52.90 -60.81 5.31
CA ASP A 486 53.40 -60.13 6.50
C ASP A 486 52.70 -58.79 6.76
N ASP A 487 52.15 -58.10 5.76
CA ASP A 487 51.44 -56.81 5.92
C ASP A 487 50.31 -56.62 4.86
N PRO A 488 49.16 -57.29 5.04
CA PRO A 488 48.05 -57.20 4.09
C PRO A 488 47.38 -55.82 4.04
N LEU A 489 47.52 -54.99 5.08
CA LEU A 489 46.96 -53.63 5.11
C LEU A 489 47.91 -52.61 4.48
N GLY A 490 49.22 -52.75 4.66
CA GLY A 490 50.22 -51.92 3.99
C GLY A 490 50.15 -52.01 2.46
N ALA A 491 49.72 -53.16 1.93
CA ALA A 491 49.51 -53.37 0.49
C ALA A 491 48.41 -52.48 -0.13
N PHE A 492 47.47 -51.97 0.67
CA PHE A 492 46.43 -51.03 0.21
C PHE A 492 46.83 -49.55 0.40
N GLY A 493 47.85 -49.26 1.22
CA GLY A 493 48.25 -47.90 1.59
C GLY A 493 49.38 -47.30 0.74
N SER A 494 50.05 -48.11 -0.09
CA SER A 494 51.13 -47.75 -1.01
C SER A 494 50.66 -47.59 -2.44
#